data_AF-A0AAN7QQP1-F1
#
_entry.id   AF-A0AAN7QQP1-F1
#
_cell.length_a   1.000
_cell.length_b   1.000
_cell.length_c   1.000
_cell.angle_alpha   90.00
_cell.angle_beta   90.00
_cell.angle_gamma   90.00
#
_symmetry.space_group_name_H-M   'P 1'
#
loop_
_entity.id
_entity.type
_entity.pdbx_description
1 polymer ?
#
loop_
_entity_poly.entity_id
_entity_poly.type
_entity_poly.pdbx_seq_one_letter_code
_entity_poly.pdbx_strand_id
1 'polypeptide(L)'
;MFLRLAHSQNYVAISPGNNQVASQPAMECIPLVMEPESGFYGDPVVVLDFQSLYPSMIIAYNLCFCTCLGKVSPSRENTLGVTSYLPDPHILRDLKDQIFLAPNGAMYVPPKVSRGILPRLLEEILSTRIMVKQAMKKLAPSQQVLYRDTRKCYLLC
;
A
#
# COMPACT_ATOMS: atom_id res chain seq x y z
N MET A 1 -0.66 -12.01 9.42
CA MET A 1 -1.02 -12.43 8.03
C MET A 1 0.18 -12.29 7.09
N PHE A 2 0.81 -11.11 7.01
CA PHE A 2 2.00 -10.88 6.18
C PHE A 2 3.13 -11.90 6.38
N LEU A 3 3.61 -12.10 7.62
CA LEU A 3 4.71 -13.05 7.90
C LEU A 3 4.41 -14.49 7.49
N ARG A 4 3.14 -14.90 7.53
CA ARG A 4 2.73 -16.24 7.08
C ARG A 4 2.87 -16.40 5.57
N LEU A 5 2.42 -15.39 4.81
CA LEU A 5 2.58 -15.36 3.35
C LEU A 5 4.05 -15.19 2.93
N ALA A 6 4.83 -14.41 3.69
CA ALA A 6 6.26 -14.25 3.47
C ALA A 6 6.99 -15.59 3.66
N HIS A 7 6.71 -16.29 4.77
CA HIS A 7 7.28 -17.60 5.06
C HIS A 7 6.92 -18.65 4.00
N SER A 8 5.67 -18.67 3.51
CA SER A 8 5.27 -19.60 2.45
C SER A 8 5.97 -19.35 1.11
N GLN A 9 6.59 -18.19 0.93
CA GLN A 9 7.40 -17.82 -0.24
C GLN A 9 8.90 -17.77 0.07
N ASN A 10 9.34 -18.36 1.20
CA ASN A 10 10.75 -18.42 1.62
C ASN A 10 11.41 -17.05 1.85
N TYR A 11 10.64 -16.03 2.25
CA TYR A 11 11.20 -14.76 2.69
C TYR A 11 11.54 -14.77 4.17
N VAL A 12 12.61 -14.05 4.52
CA VAL A 12 13.02 -13.78 5.89
C VAL A 12 12.73 -12.31 6.21
N ALA A 13 12.01 -12.07 7.30
CA ALA A 13 11.73 -10.72 7.76
C ALA A 13 12.87 -10.21 8.64
N ILE A 14 13.22 -8.93 8.50
CA ILE A 14 14.13 -8.25 9.42
C ILE A 14 13.40 -7.88 10.71
N SER A 15 14.12 -7.88 11.83
CA SER A 15 13.62 -7.48 13.14
C SER A 15 14.47 -6.32 13.69
N PRO A 16 14.17 -5.06 13.33
CA PRO A 16 14.95 -3.92 13.80
C PRO A 16 14.68 -3.61 15.28
N GLY A 17 15.72 -3.15 15.98
CA GLY A 17 15.60 -2.63 17.35
C GLY A 17 15.09 -1.19 17.39
N ASN A 18 14.64 -0.74 18.56
CA ASN A 18 14.08 0.61 18.75
C ASN A 18 15.02 1.73 18.28
N ASN A 19 16.32 1.59 18.55
CA ASN A 19 17.32 2.59 18.14
C ASN A 19 17.43 2.69 16.61
N GLN A 20 17.33 1.55 15.89
CA GLN A 20 17.39 1.53 14.43
C GLN A 20 16.16 2.19 13.81
N VAL A 21 14.99 1.92 14.39
CA VAL A 21 13.72 2.55 13.98
C VAL A 21 13.75 4.05 14.26
N ALA A 22 14.32 4.48 15.38
CA ALA A 22 14.45 5.90 15.72
C ALA A 22 15.43 6.65 14.80
N SER A 23 16.46 5.96 14.29
CA SER A 23 17.45 6.55 13.36
C SER A 23 17.03 6.53 11.89
N GLN A 24 15.87 5.95 11.55
CA GLN A 24 15.44 5.86 10.15
C GLN A 24 15.12 7.24 9.56
N PRO A 25 15.22 7.42 8.24
CA PRO A 25 14.84 8.67 7.60
C PRO A 25 13.40 9.07 7.93
N ALA A 26 13.19 10.35 8.21
CA ALA A 26 11.86 10.89 8.48
C ALA A 26 10.96 10.79 7.23
N MET A 27 9.65 10.73 7.44
CA MET A 27 8.69 10.75 6.35
C MET A 27 8.68 12.12 5.66
N GLU A 28 8.94 12.14 4.36
CA GLU A 28 9.05 13.37 3.55
C GLU A 28 7.73 13.74 2.85
N CYS A 29 6.83 12.77 2.66
CA CYS A 29 5.58 12.94 1.90
C CYS A 29 4.40 13.19 2.84
N ILE A 30 3.56 14.18 2.51
CA ILE A 30 2.32 14.51 3.22
C ILE A 30 1.11 14.39 2.29
N PRO A 31 -0.08 14.08 2.82
CA PRO A 31 -1.30 14.07 2.01
C PRO A 31 -1.68 15.50 1.57
N LEU A 32 -2.35 15.60 0.43
CA LEU A 32 -2.93 16.85 -0.04
C LEU A 32 -4.30 17.07 0.63
N VAL A 33 -4.46 18.21 1.27
CA VAL A 33 -5.75 18.73 1.72
C VAL A 33 -5.95 20.08 1.04
N MET A 34 -6.96 20.17 0.18
CA MET A 34 -7.30 21.43 -0.50
C MET A 34 -8.00 22.37 0.48
N GLU A 35 -7.71 23.66 0.36
CA GLU A 35 -8.42 24.69 1.11
C GLU A 35 -9.87 24.78 0.61
N PRO A 36 -10.89 24.67 1.48
CA PRO A 36 -12.27 24.73 1.05
C PRO A 36 -12.70 26.17 0.79
N GLU A 37 -13.45 26.39 -0.28
CA GLU A 37 -14.15 27.66 -0.49
C GLU A 37 -15.33 27.74 0.48
N SER A 38 -15.20 28.60 1.49
CA SER A 38 -16.22 28.77 2.52
C SER A 38 -17.40 29.56 1.98
N GLY A 39 -18.59 28.97 2.03
CA GLY A 39 -19.82 29.62 1.55
C GLY A 39 -21.05 28.72 1.69
N PHE A 40 -22.20 29.28 1.33
CA PHE A 40 -23.44 28.54 1.18
C PHE A 40 -23.63 28.15 -0.28
N TYR A 41 -23.76 26.84 -0.54
CA TYR A 41 -23.98 26.31 -1.88
C TYR A 41 -25.46 25.98 -2.05
N GLY A 42 -26.17 26.76 -2.87
CA GLY A 42 -27.58 26.51 -3.19
C GLY A 42 -27.79 25.39 -4.21
N ASP A 43 -26.79 25.13 -5.05
CA ASP A 43 -26.79 24.07 -6.04
C ASP A 43 -26.24 22.75 -5.46
N PRO A 44 -26.65 21.57 -5.98
CA PRO A 44 -26.12 20.29 -5.53
C PRO A 44 -24.61 20.15 -5.75
N VAL A 45 -23.89 19.72 -4.70
CA VAL A 45 -22.44 19.45 -4.75
C VAL A 45 -22.19 17.95 -4.83
N VAL A 46 -21.46 17.51 -5.86
CA VAL A 46 -21.09 16.10 -6.04
C VAL A 46 -19.89 15.75 -5.18
N VAL A 47 -20.00 14.70 -4.37
CA VAL A 47 -18.91 14.18 -3.54
C VAL A 47 -18.36 12.91 -4.18
N LEU A 48 -17.06 12.93 -4.52
CA LEU A 48 -16.33 11.81 -5.06
C LEU A 48 -15.32 11.31 -4.04
N ASP A 49 -15.23 9.99 -3.88
CA ASP A 49 -14.28 9.34 -2.98
C ASP A 49 -13.71 8.08 -3.64
N PHE A 50 -12.44 7.78 -3.36
CA PHE A 50 -11.79 6.57 -3.80
C PHE A 50 -12.11 5.42 -2.85
N GLN A 51 -12.68 4.34 -3.37
CA GLN A 51 -12.85 3.12 -2.57
C GLN A 51 -11.48 2.46 -2.35
N SER A 52 -10.92 2.60 -1.16
CA SER A 52 -9.63 1.98 -0.77
C SER A 52 -8.43 2.53 -1.55
N LEU A 53 -8.20 3.84 -1.46
CA LEU A 53 -7.12 4.56 -2.18
C LEU A 53 -5.74 3.88 -2.05
N TYR A 54 -5.18 3.81 -0.84
CA TYR A 54 -3.82 3.29 -0.65
C TYR A 54 -3.65 1.81 -1.00
N PRO A 55 -4.56 0.89 -0.59
CA PRO A 55 -4.47 -0.49 -1.04
C PRO A 55 -4.47 -0.64 -2.57
N SER A 56 -5.31 0.15 -3.26
CA SER A 56 -5.38 0.12 -4.72
C SER A 56 -4.07 0.60 -5.36
N MET A 57 -3.44 1.65 -4.83
CA MET A 57 -2.11 2.10 -5.28
C MET A 57 -1.03 1.05 -5.04
N ILE A 58 -1.02 0.42 -3.85
CA ILE A 58 -0.07 -0.63 -3.51
C ILE A 58 -0.16 -1.80 -4.50
N ILE A 59 -1.38 -2.22 -4.83
CA ILE A 59 -1.63 -3.30 -5.78
C ILE A 59 -1.22 -2.90 -7.20
N ALA A 60 -1.70 -1.75 -7.68
CA ALA A 60 -1.50 -1.29 -9.05
C ALA A 60 -0.02 -1.09 -9.39
N TYR A 61 0.76 -0.54 -8.45
CA TYR A 61 2.17 -0.23 -8.64
C TYR A 61 3.12 -1.25 -8.00
N ASN A 62 2.59 -2.41 -7.54
CA ASN A 62 3.37 -3.49 -6.94
C ASN A 62 4.30 -3.02 -5.80
N LEU A 63 3.80 -2.13 -4.94
CA LEU A 63 4.58 -1.54 -3.84
C LEU A 63 4.74 -2.57 -2.71
N CYS A 64 5.96 -3.07 -2.50
CA CYS A 64 6.22 -4.03 -1.44
C CYS A 64 7.68 -3.95 -1.00
N PHE A 65 7.96 -4.41 0.22
CA PHE A 65 9.32 -4.51 0.75
C PHE A 65 10.20 -5.40 -0.15
N CYS A 66 9.68 -6.53 -0.63
CA CYS A 66 10.41 -7.47 -1.48
C CYS A 66 10.55 -7.04 -2.95
N THR A 67 9.89 -5.97 -3.38
CA THR A 67 9.97 -5.45 -4.75
C THR A 67 10.69 -4.11 -4.82
N CYS A 68 11.07 -3.52 -3.68
CA CYS A 68 11.76 -2.24 -3.62
C CYS A 68 13.25 -2.39 -3.95
N LEU A 69 13.74 -1.58 -4.88
CA LEU A 69 15.13 -1.57 -5.34
C LEU A 69 15.95 -0.39 -4.76
N GLY A 70 15.36 0.42 -3.88
CA GLY A 70 15.99 1.63 -3.34
C GLY A 70 15.65 2.91 -4.11
N LYS A 71 16.32 4.02 -3.79
CA LYS A 71 16.10 5.35 -4.42
C LYS A 71 17.00 5.53 -5.65
N VAL A 72 16.51 6.23 -6.69
CA VAL A 72 17.27 6.53 -7.92
C VAL A 72 18.51 7.38 -7.63
N SER A 73 18.35 8.43 -6.83
CA SER A 73 19.48 9.19 -6.32
C SER A 73 19.83 8.61 -4.95
N PRO A 74 20.91 7.83 -4.83
CA PRO A 74 21.34 7.33 -3.54
C PRO A 74 21.69 8.52 -2.64
N SER A 75 21.04 8.63 -1.48
CA SER A 75 21.56 9.47 -0.40
C SER A 75 22.94 8.93 0.05
N ARG A 76 23.70 9.71 0.83
CA ARG A 76 25.06 9.33 1.30
C ARG A 76 25.14 7.92 1.88
N GLU A 77 24.04 7.40 2.39
CA GLU A 77 23.84 6.01 2.77
C GLU A 77 22.64 5.47 1.97
N ASN A 78 22.81 4.36 1.26
CA ASN A 78 21.77 3.65 0.51
C ASN A 78 20.78 2.98 1.47
N THR A 79 20.06 3.79 2.22
CA THR A 79 19.23 3.36 3.33
C THR A 79 17.79 3.15 2.86
N LEU A 80 17.29 1.94 3.05
CA LEU A 80 15.91 1.55 2.83
C LEU A 80 15.28 1.31 4.20
N GLY A 81 14.61 2.33 4.71
CA GLY A 81 14.05 2.33 6.07
C GLY A 81 15.14 2.23 7.12
N VAL A 82 15.29 1.05 7.73
CA VAL A 82 16.23 0.78 8.83
C VAL A 82 17.47 -0.01 8.39
N THR A 83 17.54 -0.44 7.13
CA THR A 83 18.65 -1.25 6.61
C THR A 83 19.33 -0.57 5.43
N SER A 84 20.63 -0.78 5.28
CA SER A 84 21.36 -0.42 4.05
C SER A 84 21.11 -1.50 2.99
N TYR A 85 20.67 -1.11 1.80
CA TYR A 85 20.39 -2.02 0.70
C TYR A 85 20.92 -1.44 -0.60
N LEU A 86 21.67 -2.26 -1.34
CA LEU A 86 22.21 -1.94 -2.66
C LEU A 86 21.72 -3.01 -3.65
N PRO A 87 20.91 -2.64 -4.65
CA PRO A 87 20.51 -3.59 -5.68
C PRO A 87 21.72 -3.97 -6.55
N ASP A 88 21.71 -5.20 -7.08
CA ASP A 88 22.72 -5.65 -8.04
C ASP A 88 22.62 -4.79 -9.32
N PRO A 89 23.72 -4.15 -9.77
CA PRO A 89 23.75 -3.37 -11.02
C PRO A 89 23.32 -4.15 -12.26
N HIS A 90 23.51 -5.48 -12.30
CA HIS A 90 23.06 -6.31 -13.43
C HIS A 90 21.52 -6.34 -13.51
N ILE A 91 20.86 -6.56 -12.38
CA ILE A 91 19.40 -6.57 -12.27
C ILE A 91 18.83 -5.20 -12.71
N LEU A 92 19.47 -4.10 -12.30
CA LEU A 92 19.05 -2.76 -12.69
C LEU A 92 19.17 -2.51 -14.20
N ARG A 93 20.23 -3.04 -14.85
CA ARG A 93 20.40 -2.92 -16.30
C ARG A 93 19.36 -3.72 -17.05
N ASP A 94 19.12 -4.96 -16.63
CA ASP A 94 18.19 -5.87 -17.29
C ASP A 94 16.73 -5.41 -17.18
N LEU A 95 16.39 -4.74 -16.07
CA LEU A 95 15.04 -4.27 -15.79
C LEU A 95 14.81 -2.78 -16.07
N LYS A 96 15.81 -2.06 -16.60
CA LYS A 96 15.81 -0.59 -16.71
C LYS A 96 14.52 -0.02 -17.29
N ASP A 97 13.99 -0.62 -18.35
CA ASP A 97 12.81 -0.12 -19.07
C ASP A 97 11.47 -0.57 -18.48
N GLN A 98 11.50 -1.43 -17.46
CA GLN A 98 10.30 -2.02 -16.84
C GLN A 98 10.13 -1.63 -15.36
N ILE A 99 11.14 -1.01 -14.76
CA ILE A 99 11.09 -0.56 -13.36
C ILE A 99 10.04 0.54 -13.22
N PHE A 100 9.22 0.41 -12.18
CA PHE A 100 8.32 1.49 -11.78
C PHE A 100 9.08 2.47 -10.89
N LEU A 101 9.10 3.75 -11.30
CA LEU A 101 9.65 4.84 -10.50
C LEU A 101 8.51 5.57 -9.78
N ALA A 102 8.50 5.50 -8.45
CA ALA A 102 7.54 6.24 -7.64
C ALA A 102 7.92 7.73 -7.56
N PRO A 103 6.95 8.63 -7.31
CA PRO A 103 7.19 10.08 -7.22
C PRO A 103 8.20 10.50 -6.14
N ASN A 104 8.38 9.69 -5.10
CA ASN A 104 9.39 9.90 -4.04
C ASN A 104 10.80 9.41 -4.44
N GLY A 105 11.00 9.00 -5.70
CA GLY A 105 12.26 8.52 -6.23
C GLY A 105 12.58 7.05 -5.92
N ALA A 106 11.68 6.32 -5.27
CA ALA A 106 11.86 4.89 -5.00
C ALA A 106 11.54 4.03 -6.24
N MET A 107 12.35 3.01 -6.47
CA MET A 107 12.23 2.09 -7.59
C MET A 107 11.59 0.77 -7.15
N TYR A 108 10.69 0.24 -7.97
CA TYR A 108 10.01 -1.03 -7.73
C TYR A 108 10.08 -1.96 -8.94
N VAL A 109 10.27 -3.26 -8.66
CA VAL A 109 10.21 -4.32 -9.66
C VAL A 109 8.78 -4.46 -10.19
N PRO A 110 8.57 -4.61 -11.51
CA PRO A 110 7.24 -4.81 -12.07
C PRO A 110 6.63 -6.16 -11.66
N PRO A 111 5.29 -6.25 -11.55
CA PRO A 111 4.60 -7.47 -11.12
C PRO A 111 4.80 -8.66 -12.08
N LYS A 112 5.17 -8.39 -13.35
CA LYS A 112 5.51 -9.41 -14.35
C LYS A 112 6.77 -10.20 -13.99
N VAL A 113 7.73 -9.57 -13.31
CA VAL A 113 9.00 -10.18 -12.91
C VAL A 113 8.87 -10.81 -11.53
N SER A 114 8.39 -10.03 -10.56
CA SER A 114 8.11 -10.54 -9.22
C SER A 114 6.95 -9.78 -8.61
N ARG A 115 5.89 -10.52 -8.29
CA ARG A 115 4.70 -9.96 -7.63
C ARG A 115 4.90 -9.96 -6.12
N GLY A 116 4.84 -8.78 -5.51
CA GLY A 116 5.08 -8.58 -4.09
C GLY A 116 4.06 -9.28 -3.18
N ILE A 117 4.46 -9.50 -1.92
CA ILE A 117 3.59 -10.12 -0.91
C ILE A 117 2.46 -9.18 -0.50
N LEU A 118 2.75 -7.90 -0.31
CA LEU A 118 1.79 -6.91 0.16
C LEU A 118 0.62 -6.70 -0.82
N PRO A 119 0.86 -6.56 -2.15
CA PRO A 119 -0.21 -6.59 -3.16
C PRO A 119 -1.12 -7.81 -3.05
N ARG A 120 -0.57 -9.03 -2.96
CA ARG A 120 -1.35 -10.27 -2.85
C ARG A 120 -2.21 -10.29 -1.58
N LEU A 121 -1.60 -9.92 -0.45
CA LEU A 121 -2.29 -9.82 0.84
C LEU A 121 -3.49 -8.87 0.76
N LEU A 122 -3.30 -7.69 0.16
CA LEU A 122 -4.34 -6.67 0.07
C LEU A 122 -5.45 -7.06 -0.90
N GLU A 123 -5.14 -7.76 -1.98
CA GLU A 123 -6.17 -8.30 -2.88
C GLU A 123 -7.07 -9.34 -2.19
N GLU A 124 -6.51 -10.20 -1.35
CA GLU A 124 -7.30 -11.15 -0.53
C GLU A 124 -8.23 -10.40 0.45
N ILE A 125 -7.72 -9.34 1.08
CA ILE A 125 -8.51 -8.50 2.00
C ILE A 125 -9.62 -7.78 1.23
N LEU A 126 -9.33 -7.17 0.08
CA LEU A 126 -10.29 -6.42 -0.71
C LEU A 126 -11.34 -7.32 -1.36
N SER A 127 -10.97 -8.50 -1.86
CA SER A 127 -11.92 -9.47 -2.41
C SER A 127 -12.89 -9.95 -1.32
N THR A 128 -12.38 -10.24 -0.12
CA THR A 128 -13.21 -10.57 1.05
C THR A 128 -14.13 -9.40 1.42
N ARG A 129 -13.64 -8.16 1.42
CA ARG A 129 -14.44 -6.95 1.65
C ARG A 129 -15.59 -6.83 0.66
N ILE A 130 -15.34 -7.06 -0.63
CA ILE A 130 -16.35 -7.01 -1.68
C ILE A 130 -17.39 -8.11 -1.47
N MET A 131 -16.96 -9.34 -1.19
CA MET A 131 -17.84 -10.48 -0.91
C MET A 131 -18.78 -10.16 0.28
N VAL A 132 -18.23 -9.64 1.38
CA VAL A 132 -19.02 -9.26 2.56
C VAL A 132 -20.00 -8.14 2.21
N LYS A 133 -19.58 -7.10 1.47
CA LYS A 133 -20.46 -6.00 1.04
C LYS A 133 -21.60 -6.50 0.16
N GLN A 134 -21.34 -7.45 -0.74
CA GLN A 134 -22.38 -8.06 -1.58
C GLN A 134 -23.35 -8.92 -0.76
N ALA A 135 -22.85 -9.73 0.18
CA ALA A 135 -23.69 -10.50 1.08
C ALA A 135 -24.59 -9.59 1.94
N MET A 136 -24.06 -8.47 2.43
CA MET A 136 -24.82 -7.47 3.20
C MET A 136 -25.95 -6.85 2.40
N LYS A 137 -25.76 -6.60 1.10
CA LYS A 137 -26.82 -6.06 0.23
C LYS A 137 -28.01 -7.00 0.06
N LYS A 138 -27.82 -8.32 0.27
CA LYS A 138 -28.86 -9.34 0.13
C LYS A 138 -29.70 -9.55 1.40
N LEU A 139 -29.28 -8.99 2.54
CA LEU A 139 -29.99 -9.14 3.82
C LEU A 139 -31.21 -8.21 3.91
N ALA A 140 -32.23 -8.61 4.67
CA ALA A 140 -33.39 -7.77 4.95
C ALA A 140 -33.02 -6.54 5.81
N PRO A 141 -33.74 -5.41 5.71
CA PRO A 141 -33.40 -4.15 6.40
C PRO A 141 -33.22 -4.28 7.91
N SER A 142 -33.99 -5.14 8.58
CA SER A 142 -33.91 -5.41 10.02
C SER A 142 -32.62 -6.12 10.44
N GLN A 143 -32.01 -6.90 9.55
CA GLN A 143 -30.77 -7.64 9.80
C GLN A 143 -29.52 -6.85 9.36
N GLN A 144 -29.68 -5.83 8.52
CA GLN A 144 -28.58 -5.00 8.02
C GLN A 144 -27.98 -4.08 9.09
N VAL A 145 -28.79 -3.61 10.06
CA VAL A 145 -28.33 -2.66 11.09
C VAL A 145 -27.32 -3.32 12.03
N LEU A 146 -27.62 -4.53 12.53
CA LEU A 146 -26.73 -5.30 13.42
C LEU A 146 -25.37 -5.64 12.78
N TYR A 147 -25.36 -5.88 11.48
CA TYR A 147 -24.14 -6.24 10.73
C TYR A 147 -23.32 -5.03 10.27
N ARG A 148 -23.95 -3.84 10.17
CA ARG A 148 -23.26 -2.60 9.85
C ARG A 148 -22.32 -2.17 10.97
N ASP A 149 -22.71 -2.32 12.23
CA ASP A 149 -21.91 -1.83 13.37
C ASP A 149 -20.70 -2.72 13.70
N THR A 150 -20.82 -4.04 13.50
CA THR A 150 -19.76 -4.99 13.92
C THR A 150 -18.69 -5.27 12.86
N ARG A 151 -18.99 -5.13 11.55
CA ARG A 151 -18.03 -5.49 10.49
C ARG A 151 -17.60 -4.33 9.59
N LYS A 152 -18.30 -3.19 9.56
CA LYS A 152 -17.84 -2.05 8.74
C LYS A 152 -16.51 -1.49 9.23
N CYS A 153 -16.35 -1.27 10.53
CA CYS A 153 -15.11 -0.71 11.07
C CYS A 153 -13.91 -1.68 10.99
N TYR A 154 -14.13 -2.99 11.06
CA TYR A 154 -13.04 -3.99 11.10
C TYR A 154 -12.53 -4.45 9.73
N LEU A 155 -13.31 -4.28 8.65
CA LEU A 155 -12.95 -4.76 7.31
C LEU A 155 -13.28 -3.80 6.17
N LEU A 156 -14.02 -2.70 6.41
CA LEU A 156 -14.61 -1.88 5.35
C LEU A 156 -14.26 -0.37 5.41
N CYS A 157 -13.33 0.08 6.26
CA CYS A 157 -12.64 1.36 6.04
C CYS A 157 -11.42 1.10 5.17
#